data_AF-A0A7C5J651-F1
#
_entry.id   AF-A0A7C5J651-F1
#
_cell.length_a   1.000
_cell.length_b   1.000
_cell.length_c   1.000
_cell.angle_alpha   90.00
_cell.angle_beta   90.00
_cell.angle_gamma   90.00
#
_symmetry.space_group_name_H-M   'P 1'
#
loop_
_entity.id
_entity.type
_entity.pdbx_description
1 polymer ?
#
loop_
_entity_poly.entity_id
_entity_poly.type
_entity_poly.pdbx_seq_one_letter_code
_entity_poly.pdbx_strand_id
1 'polypeptide(L)'
;MVSLNSLKNHCNSLGADYVGMYSSHVHCDWRYETLDPAFYGATSASWEGPVPMVRDAHDESLLPEHVASLAIEGDGLWRAEATEFDEGEPYREWTAYDADGTILEIVAMSDYVPPANASVVEVMIGGQKMLRANTSDPGNWIELPAGMVQVRLETLADRYDAQGDVIPAWASLLP
;
A
#
# COMPACT_ATOMS: atom_id res chain seq x y z
N MET A 1 16.91 -3.19 -12.09
CA MET A 1 16.30 -2.13 -11.25
C MET A 1 15.46 -2.84 -10.19
N VAL A 2 15.36 -2.30 -8.98
CA VAL A 2 14.51 -2.87 -7.93
C VAL A 2 13.16 -2.18 -8.00
N SER A 3 12.05 -2.93 -7.99
CA SER A 3 10.71 -2.34 -8.00
C SER A 3 10.35 -1.75 -6.62
N LEU A 4 9.42 -0.78 -6.59
CA LEU A 4 8.89 -0.25 -5.32
C LEU A 4 8.23 -1.36 -4.49
N ASN A 5 7.54 -2.30 -5.14
CA ASN A 5 6.90 -3.41 -4.43
C ASN A 5 7.94 -4.36 -3.81
N SER A 6 9.06 -4.62 -4.51
CA SER A 6 10.18 -5.40 -3.97
C SER A 6 10.81 -4.71 -2.74
N LEU A 7 10.97 -3.38 -2.77
CA LEU A 7 11.46 -2.62 -1.61
C LEU A 7 10.49 -2.65 -0.43
N LYS A 8 9.19 -2.44 -0.68
CA LYS A 8 8.12 -2.54 0.32
C LYS A 8 8.13 -3.90 1.02
N ASN A 9 8.15 -4.98 0.23
CA ASN A 9 8.19 -6.34 0.75
C ASN A 9 9.45 -6.60 1.56
N HIS A 10 10.59 -6.06 1.14
CA HIS A 10 11.82 -6.15 1.89
C HIS A 10 11.71 -5.47 3.27
N CYS A 11 11.17 -4.25 3.34
CA CYS A 11 10.98 -3.55 4.60
C CYS A 11 10.02 -4.29 5.55
N ASN A 12 8.89 -4.78 5.03
CA ASN A 12 7.99 -5.64 5.81
C ASN A 12 8.71 -6.89 6.34
N SER A 13 9.55 -7.54 5.51
CA SER A 13 10.30 -8.74 5.93
C SER A 13 11.37 -8.47 7.01
N LEU A 14 11.84 -7.22 7.09
CA LEU A 14 12.77 -6.75 8.11
C LEU A 14 12.05 -6.22 9.36
N GLY A 15 10.72 -6.33 9.43
CA GLY A 15 9.94 -5.91 10.59
C GLY A 15 9.79 -4.40 10.73
N ALA A 16 9.73 -3.65 9.62
CA ALA A 16 9.35 -2.24 9.68
C ALA A 16 7.96 -2.08 10.30
N ASP A 17 7.83 -1.14 11.24
CA ASP A 17 6.58 -0.80 11.92
C ASP A 17 5.59 -0.10 10.98
N TYR A 18 6.11 0.65 10.02
CA TYR A 18 5.33 1.34 9.00
C TYR A 18 6.06 1.31 7.65
N VAL A 19 5.30 1.05 6.57
CA VAL A 19 5.82 1.05 5.20
C VAL A 19 4.92 1.82 4.26
N GLY A 20 5.32 3.04 3.89
CA GLY A 20 4.62 3.89 2.93
C GLY A 20 5.23 3.80 1.53
N MET A 21 4.40 3.71 0.49
CA MET A 21 4.87 3.74 -0.90
C MET A 21 4.59 5.10 -1.56
N TYR A 22 5.62 5.72 -2.08
CA TYR A 22 5.53 6.95 -2.85
C TYR A 22 5.91 6.69 -4.30
N SER A 23 5.48 7.55 -5.21
CA SER A 23 5.81 7.44 -6.64
C SER A 23 7.31 7.41 -6.92
N SER A 24 8.15 7.93 -6.01
CA SER A 24 9.60 8.04 -6.15
C SER A 24 10.41 7.11 -5.23
N HIS A 25 9.82 6.59 -4.15
CA HIS A 25 10.54 5.83 -3.13
C HIS A 25 9.60 5.02 -2.23
N VAL A 26 10.17 4.22 -1.33
CA VAL A 26 9.46 3.54 -0.24
C VAL A 26 9.99 4.08 1.07
N HIS A 27 9.09 4.52 1.95
CA HIS A 27 9.39 4.87 3.32
C HIS A 27 9.28 3.62 4.19
N CYS A 28 10.29 3.36 5.00
CA CYS A 28 10.30 2.26 5.95
C CYS A 28 10.67 2.83 7.31
N ASP A 29 9.74 2.77 8.25
CA ASP A 29 9.90 3.29 9.61
C ASP A 29 10.05 2.13 10.59
N TRP A 30 11.09 2.17 11.39
CA TRP A 30 11.34 1.27 12.53
C TRP A 30 11.20 2.09 13.81
N ARG A 31 10.10 2.83 13.91
CA ARG A 31 9.85 3.85 14.94
C ARG A 31 9.98 3.30 16.36
N TYR A 32 9.69 2.02 16.55
CA TYR A 32 9.67 1.37 17.85
C TYR A 32 10.87 0.44 18.08
N GLU A 33 11.80 0.36 17.12
CA GLU A 33 13.02 -0.42 17.30
C GLU A 33 13.97 0.23 18.31
N THR A 34 14.69 -0.64 19.03
CA THR A 34 15.66 -0.17 20.02
C THR A 34 16.86 0.45 19.32
N LEU A 35 17.16 1.72 19.62
CA LEU A 35 18.33 2.40 19.09
C LEU A 35 19.63 1.68 19.48
N ASP A 36 20.57 1.56 18.53
CA ASP A 36 21.86 0.93 18.79
C ASP A 36 22.69 1.79 19.77
N PRO A 37 23.02 1.28 20.97
CA PRO A 37 23.78 2.04 21.95
C PRO A 37 25.21 2.34 21.52
N ALA A 38 25.77 1.65 20.52
CA ALA A 38 27.08 1.97 19.96
C ALA A 38 27.07 3.30 19.17
N PHE A 39 25.93 3.65 18.57
CA PHE A 39 25.77 4.87 17.77
C PHE A 39 25.18 6.03 18.57
N TYR A 40 24.13 5.76 19.35
CA TYR A 40 23.42 6.78 20.12
C TYR A 40 23.96 6.97 21.55
N GLY A 41 25.02 6.22 21.89
CA GLY A 41 25.49 6.04 23.26
C GLY A 41 24.58 5.07 24.01
N ALA A 42 25.06 4.53 25.13
CA ALA A 42 24.14 4.03 26.13
C ALA A 42 23.29 5.23 26.54
N THR A 43 22.05 5.32 26.06
CA THR A 43 21.07 6.30 26.52
C THR A 43 21.07 6.17 28.03
N SER A 44 21.75 7.14 28.65
CA SER A 44 22.18 6.98 30.02
C SER A 44 20.94 6.80 30.87
N ALA A 45 21.02 5.85 31.79
CA ALA A 45 20.05 5.55 32.83
C ALA A 45 19.80 6.74 33.80
N SER A 46 19.95 7.98 33.35
CA SER A 46 19.73 9.23 34.07
C SER A 46 18.38 9.88 33.71
N TRP A 47 17.58 9.29 32.83
CA TRP A 47 16.15 9.64 32.75
C TRP A 47 15.41 8.86 33.84
N GLU A 48 15.21 9.48 35.00
CA GLU A 48 14.43 8.93 36.12
C GLU A 48 12.91 9.09 35.97
N GLY A 49 12.45 9.68 34.85
CA GLY A 49 11.04 9.60 34.47
C GLY A 49 10.73 8.20 33.92
N PRO A 50 9.47 7.72 33.95
CA PRO A 50 9.11 6.57 33.14
C PRO A 50 9.53 6.92 31.71
N VAL A 51 10.49 6.19 31.16
CA VAL A 51 10.72 6.23 29.72
C VAL A 51 9.39 5.72 29.17
N PRO A 52 8.60 6.53 28.45
CA PRO A 52 7.44 6.00 27.75
C PRO A 52 8.02 5.28 26.52
N MET A 53 8.81 4.23 26.73
CA MET A 53 8.89 3.15 25.77
C MET A 53 7.59 2.39 25.91
N VAL A 54 6.51 3.01 25.46
CA VAL A 54 5.19 2.40 25.42
C VAL A 54 5.22 1.42 24.26
N ARG A 55 5.97 0.32 24.44
CA ARG A 55 5.95 -0.84 23.56
C ARG A 55 4.56 -1.51 23.59
N ASP A 56 3.76 -1.19 24.60
CA ASP A 56 2.39 -1.68 24.79
C ASP A 56 1.31 -0.77 24.15
N ALA A 57 1.70 0.29 23.48
CA ALA A 57 0.80 1.10 22.67
C ALA A 57 1.53 1.44 21.38
N HIS A 58 1.44 0.51 20.44
CA HIS A 58 1.01 0.87 19.10
C HIS A 58 -0.31 1.66 19.25
N ASP A 59 -0.21 2.90 19.71
CA ASP A 59 -1.34 3.80 19.68
C ASP A 59 -1.45 4.19 18.21
N GLU A 60 -2.14 3.33 17.46
CA GLU A 60 -2.45 3.51 16.05
C GLU A 60 -3.11 4.88 15.81
N SER A 61 -3.69 5.51 16.84
CA SER A 61 -4.22 6.88 16.76
C SER A 61 -3.16 7.97 16.58
N LEU A 62 -1.87 7.66 16.80
CA LEU A 62 -0.74 8.55 16.55
C LEU A 62 -0.14 8.37 15.16
N LEU A 63 -0.54 7.36 14.41
CA LEU A 63 -0.16 7.24 13.01
C LEU A 63 -0.94 8.28 12.20
N PRO A 64 -0.33 8.91 11.18
CA PRO A 64 -1.06 9.82 10.30
C PRO A 64 -2.24 9.07 9.68
N GLU A 65 -3.44 9.61 9.90
CA GLU A 65 -4.64 9.07 9.28
C GLU A 65 -4.62 9.48 7.81
N HIS A 66 -4.09 8.60 6.96
CA HIS A 66 -4.15 8.79 5.52
C HIS A 66 -5.63 8.85 5.08
N VAL A 67 -6.00 9.93 4.39
CA VAL A 67 -7.34 10.08 3.82
C VAL A 67 -7.25 9.83 2.34
N ALA A 68 -8.16 9.00 1.83
CA ALA A 68 -8.27 8.71 0.41
C ALA A 68 -9.72 8.83 -0.06
N SER A 69 -9.91 9.32 -1.27
CA SER A 69 -11.21 9.38 -1.92
C SER A 69 -11.07 9.01 -3.40
N LEU A 70 -12.18 8.63 -4.01
CA LEU A 70 -12.23 8.32 -5.42
C LEU A 70 -13.18 9.30 -6.12
N ALA A 71 -12.67 9.94 -7.16
CA ALA A 71 -13.40 10.88 -8.00
C ALA A 71 -13.35 10.43 -9.46
N ILE A 72 -14.38 10.83 -10.21
CA ILE A 72 -14.42 10.63 -11.67
C ILE A 72 -14.60 11.97 -12.34
N GLU A 73 -13.73 12.22 -13.29
CA GLU A 73 -13.76 13.39 -14.13
C GLU A 73 -14.48 13.09 -15.45
N GLY A 74 -14.53 14.08 -16.35
CA GLY A 74 -15.03 13.87 -17.70
C GLY A 74 -14.34 12.68 -18.39
N ASP A 75 -15.03 12.09 -19.36
CA ASP A 75 -14.50 11.00 -20.20
C ASP A 75 -14.19 9.68 -19.48
N GLY A 76 -14.67 9.50 -18.25
CA GLY A 76 -14.48 8.26 -17.48
C GLY A 76 -13.08 8.11 -16.93
N LEU A 77 -12.37 9.21 -16.69
CA LEU A 77 -11.09 9.24 -15.99
C LEU A 77 -11.30 9.16 -14.48
N TRP A 78 -10.69 8.17 -13.85
CA TRP A 78 -10.75 7.91 -12.41
C TRP A 78 -9.51 8.51 -11.76
N ARG A 79 -9.71 9.26 -10.69
CA ARG A 79 -8.67 9.87 -9.87
C ARG A 79 -8.86 9.45 -8.43
N ALA A 80 -7.81 8.90 -7.84
CA ALA A 80 -7.80 8.58 -6.42
C ALA A 80 -7.09 9.71 -5.67
N GLU A 81 -7.83 10.62 -5.05
CA GLU A 81 -7.24 11.68 -4.26
C GLU A 81 -6.74 11.13 -2.93
N ALA A 82 -5.64 11.68 -2.44
CA ALA A 82 -4.99 11.23 -1.22
C ALA A 82 -4.37 12.43 -0.51
N THR A 83 -4.62 12.55 0.79
CA THR A 83 -4.06 13.59 1.65
C THR A 83 -3.43 12.97 2.90
N GLU A 84 -2.68 13.78 3.66
CA GLU A 84 -1.93 13.36 4.86
C GLU A 84 -0.75 12.41 4.57
N PHE A 85 -0.36 12.26 3.31
CA PHE A 85 0.92 11.67 2.89
C PHE A 85 2.00 12.76 2.91
N ASP A 86 3.01 12.62 3.76
CA ASP A 86 3.95 13.68 4.10
C ASP A 86 5.25 13.68 3.27
N GLU A 87 5.56 12.58 2.58
CA GLU A 87 6.78 12.47 1.76
C GLU A 87 6.54 12.59 0.25
N GLY A 88 5.39 13.11 -0.15
CA GLY A 88 5.06 13.46 -1.54
C GLY A 88 3.92 12.63 -2.13
N GLU A 89 3.92 12.49 -3.46
CA GLU A 89 2.81 11.85 -4.17
C GLU A 89 2.77 10.34 -3.91
N PRO A 90 1.69 9.79 -3.30
CA PRO A 90 1.60 8.37 -3.01
C PRO A 90 1.55 7.53 -4.29
N TYR A 91 2.16 6.36 -4.22
CA TYR A 91 2.07 5.37 -5.29
C TYR A 91 0.62 4.90 -5.47
N ARG A 92 0.17 4.74 -6.72
CA ARG A 92 -1.15 4.21 -7.04
C ARG A 92 -1.04 3.01 -7.95
N GLU A 93 -1.61 1.90 -7.52
CA GLU A 93 -1.76 0.70 -8.33
C GLU A 93 -3.23 0.40 -8.50
N TRP A 94 -3.69 0.50 -9.74
CA TRP A 94 -5.04 0.22 -10.15
C TRP A 94 -5.15 -1.24 -10.57
N THR A 95 -6.31 -1.84 -10.33
CA THR A 95 -6.64 -3.16 -10.86
C THR A 95 -8.08 -3.17 -11.31
N ALA A 96 -8.29 -3.54 -12.57
CA ALA A 96 -9.61 -3.74 -13.13
C ALA A 96 -9.97 -5.22 -13.15
N TYR A 97 -11.22 -5.52 -12.84
CA TYR A 97 -11.80 -6.86 -12.87
C TYR A 97 -13.01 -6.88 -13.78
N ASP A 98 -13.23 -7.98 -14.48
CA ASP A 98 -14.48 -8.22 -15.20
C ASP A 98 -15.63 -8.64 -14.27
N ALA A 99 -16.79 -8.97 -14.85
CA ALA A 99 -17.98 -9.37 -14.10
C ALA A 99 -17.82 -10.70 -13.35
N ASP A 100 -16.90 -11.57 -13.77
CA ASP A 100 -16.61 -12.86 -13.12
C ASP A 100 -15.53 -12.71 -12.03
N GLY A 101 -15.00 -11.50 -11.83
CA GLY A 101 -13.92 -11.22 -10.89
C GLY A 101 -12.53 -11.57 -11.44
N THR A 102 -12.39 -11.81 -12.73
CA THR A 102 -11.10 -12.03 -13.38
C THR A 102 -10.37 -10.70 -13.54
N ILE A 103 -9.08 -10.66 -13.18
CA ILE A 103 -8.24 -9.48 -13.41
C ILE A 103 -8.08 -9.27 -14.90
N LEU A 104 -8.47 -8.08 -15.37
CA LEU A 104 -8.25 -7.62 -16.74
C LEU A 104 -6.87 -6.99 -16.88
N GLU A 105 -6.51 -6.12 -15.93
CA GLU A 105 -5.19 -5.49 -15.90
C GLU A 105 -4.83 -4.95 -14.51
N ILE A 106 -3.52 -4.75 -14.32
CA ILE A 106 -2.92 -4.06 -13.18
C ILE A 106 -1.99 -2.98 -13.74
N VAL A 107 -2.15 -1.73 -13.31
CA VAL A 107 -1.34 -0.60 -13.81
C VAL A 107 -0.95 0.36 -12.69
N ALA A 108 0.21 0.98 -12.81
CA ALA A 108 0.74 1.95 -11.86
C ALA A 108 0.75 3.36 -12.45
N MET A 109 -0.20 4.20 -12.05
CA MET A 109 -0.36 5.56 -12.60
C MET A 109 -1.24 6.44 -11.69
N SER A 110 -1.12 7.76 -11.83
CA SER A 110 -1.87 8.71 -11.00
C SER A 110 -3.38 8.67 -11.27
N ASP A 111 -3.76 8.66 -12.55
CA ASP A 111 -5.14 8.65 -13.03
C ASP A 111 -5.35 7.47 -13.98
N TYR A 112 -6.58 6.95 -14.05
CA TYR A 112 -6.84 5.69 -14.73
C TYR A 112 -8.16 5.69 -15.49
N VAL A 113 -8.19 5.15 -16.71
CA VAL A 113 -9.41 4.88 -17.46
C VAL A 113 -9.58 3.35 -17.52
N PRO A 114 -10.52 2.77 -16.77
CA PRO A 114 -10.74 1.33 -16.77
C PRO A 114 -11.12 0.81 -18.17
N PRO A 115 -10.75 -0.42 -18.53
CA PRO A 115 -11.21 -1.09 -19.73
C PRO A 115 -12.74 -1.11 -19.80
N ALA A 116 -13.30 -1.01 -20.99
CA ALA A 116 -14.75 -0.94 -21.19
C ALA A 116 -15.53 -2.15 -20.64
N ASN A 117 -14.87 -3.30 -20.48
CA ASN A 117 -15.43 -4.52 -19.91
C ASN A 117 -15.13 -4.70 -18.41
N ALA A 118 -14.48 -3.75 -17.75
CA ALA A 118 -14.29 -3.77 -16.31
C ALA A 118 -15.64 -3.57 -15.62
N SER A 119 -15.96 -4.46 -14.67
CA SER A 119 -17.11 -4.36 -13.78
C SER A 119 -16.73 -3.76 -12.42
N VAL A 120 -15.49 -3.98 -11.98
CA VAL A 120 -14.98 -3.51 -10.70
C VAL A 120 -13.59 -2.93 -10.89
N VAL A 121 -13.28 -1.87 -10.16
CA VAL A 121 -11.95 -1.28 -10.07
C VAL A 121 -11.55 -1.18 -8.62
N GLU A 122 -10.28 -1.52 -8.35
CA GLU A 122 -9.61 -1.31 -7.09
C GLU A 122 -8.40 -0.40 -7.29
N VAL A 123 -8.09 0.42 -6.29
CA VAL A 123 -6.85 1.21 -6.26
C VAL A 123 -6.18 1.10 -4.91
N MET A 124 -4.95 0.61 -4.91
CA MET A 124 -4.04 0.66 -3.78
C MET A 124 -3.35 2.02 -3.79
N ILE A 125 -3.45 2.77 -2.70
CA ILE A 125 -2.86 4.10 -2.55
C ILE A 125 -1.84 4.04 -1.42
N GLY A 126 -0.60 4.38 -1.75
CA GLY A 126 0.51 4.43 -0.80
C GLY A 126 0.89 3.09 -0.17
N GLY A 127 0.34 1.97 -0.65
CA GLY A 127 0.44 0.68 0.03
C GLY A 127 -0.34 0.59 1.35
N GLN A 128 -1.18 1.60 1.64
CA GLN A 128 -1.82 1.81 2.95
C GLN A 128 -3.35 1.82 2.84
N LYS A 129 -3.88 2.35 1.74
CA LYS A 129 -5.33 2.50 1.51
C LYS A 129 -5.75 1.70 0.29
N MET A 130 -6.96 1.16 0.34
CA MET A 130 -7.56 0.45 -0.79
C MET A 130 -8.98 0.93 -0.97
N LEU A 131 -9.26 1.49 -2.15
CA LEU A 131 -10.61 1.85 -2.54
C LEU A 131 -11.11 0.84 -3.58
N ARG A 132 -12.39 0.47 -3.50
CA ARG A 132 -13.06 -0.40 -4.47
C ARG A 132 -14.37 0.22 -4.92
N ALA A 133 -14.62 0.22 -6.23
CA ALA A 133 -15.89 0.70 -6.80
C ALA A 133 -16.37 -0.19 -7.95
N ASN A 134 -17.69 -0.23 -8.13
CA ASN A 134 -18.29 -0.82 -9.33
C ASN A 134 -18.23 0.22 -10.47
N THR A 135 -17.85 -0.19 -11.67
CA THR A 135 -17.75 0.74 -12.81
C THR A 135 -19.11 1.28 -13.26
N SER A 136 -20.21 0.59 -12.94
CA SER A 136 -21.57 1.03 -13.20
C SER A 136 -22.11 2.06 -12.20
N ASP A 137 -21.51 2.16 -11.00
CA ASP A 137 -21.87 3.13 -9.97
C ASP A 137 -20.63 3.58 -9.20
N PRO A 138 -19.76 4.35 -9.86
CA PRO A 138 -18.43 4.58 -9.33
C PRO A 138 -18.35 5.70 -8.29
N GLY A 139 -19.46 6.45 -8.10
CA GLY A 139 -19.63 7.34 -6.95
C GLY A 139 -19.88 6.59 -5.63
N ASN A 140 -20.17 5.29 -5.70
CA ASN A 140 -20.41 4.42 -4.56
C ASN A 140 -19.21 3.49 -4.34
N TRP A 141 -18.11 4.08 -3.89
CA TRP A 141 -16.91 3.35 -3.52
C TRP A 141 -16.90 3.01 -2.03
N ILE A 142 -16.12 1.99 -1.69
CA ILE A 142 -15.85 1.58 -0.32
C ILE A 142 -14.35 1.55 -0.07
N GLU A 143 -13.93 2.01 1.10
CA GLU A 143 -12.60 1.72 1.61
C GLU A 143 -12.59 0.29 2.15
N LEU A 144 -11.66 -0.53 1.66
CA LEU A 144 -11.49 -1.89 2.16
C LEU A 144 -10.66 -1.88 3.46
N PRO A 145 -10.97 -2.76 4.43
CA PRO A 145 -10.21 -2.84 5.68
C PRO A 145 -8.71 -3.13 5.42
N ALA A 146 -7.84 -2.61 6.28
CA ALA A 146 -6.38 -2.85 6.21
C ALA A 146 -6.01 -4.35 6.15
N GLY A 147 -6.77 -5.23 6.81
CA GLY A 147 -6.56 -6.67 6.69
C GLY A 147 -6.78 -7.23 5.27
N MET A 148 -7.68 -6.64 4.48
CA MET A 148 -7.89 -7.02 3.08
C MET A 148 -6.78 -6.46 2.16
N VAL A 149 -6.22 -5.29 2.50
CA VAL A 149 -5.02 -4.75 1.86
C VAL A 149 -3.89 -5.79 1.94
N GLN A 150 -3.65 -6.33 3.14
CA GLN A 150 -2.60 -7.32 3.37
C GLN A 150 -2.83 -8.63 2.62
N VAL A 151 -4.04 -9.22 2.70
CA VAL A 151 -4.37 -10.46 1.97
C VAL A 151 -4.19 -10.31 0.45
N ARG A 152 -4.61 -9.16 -0.09
CA ARG A 152 -4.41 -8.88 -1.52
C ARG A 152 -2.94 -8.75 -1.87
N LEU A 153 -2.15 -8.08 -1.04
CA LEU A 153 -0.70 -7.96 -1.23
C LEU A 153 0.00 -9.31 -1.20
N GLU A 154 -0.41 -10.22 -0.32
CA GLU A 154 0.10 -11.59 -0.25
C GLU A 154 -0.30 -12.40 -1.49
N THR A 155 -1.57 -12.32 -1.89
CA THR A 155 -2.09 -13.00 -3.10
C THR A 155 -1.46 -12.47 -4.39
N LEU A 156 -1.11 -11.18 -4.42
CA LEU A 156 -0.36 -10.56 -5.49
C LEU A 156 1.11 -10.97 -5.46
N ALA A 157 1.74 -11.08 -4.28
CA ALA A 157 3.14 -11.51 -4.16
C ALA A 157 3.37 -12.91 -4.74
N ASP A 158 2.40 -13.82 -4.64
CA ASP A 158 2.43 -15.13 -5.32
C ASP A 158 2.34 -15.02 -6.85
N ARG A 159 1.94 -13.86 -7.36
CA ARG A 159 1.85 -13.52 -8.77
C ARG A 159 2.96 -12.60 -9.22
N TYR A 160 4.01 -12.38 -8.43
CA TYR A 160 5.19 -11.66 -8.86
C TYR A 160 6.42 -12.56 -8.72
N ASP A 161 7.28 -12.58 -9.73
CA ASP A 161 8.52 -13.35 -9.65
C ASP A 161 9.54 -12.68 -8.71
N ALA A 162 10.71 -13.30 -8.55
CA ALA A 162 11.78 -12.76 -7.70
C ALA A 162 12.29 -11.38 -8.19
N GLN A 163 11.95 -10.98 -9.41
CA GLN A 163 12.29 -9.70 -10.03
C GLN A 163 11.16 -8.67 -9.84
N GLY A 164 9.98 -9.08 -9.37
CA GLY A 164 8.81 -8.22 -9.20
C GLY A 164 7.97 -8.09 -10.47
N ASP A 165 8.17 -8.96 -11.46
CA ASP A 165 7.37 -8.99 -12.69
C ASP A 165 6.12 -9.86 -12.49
N VAL A 166 4.97 -9.46 -13.08
CA VAL A 166 3.71 -10.20 -12.95
C VAL A 166 3.90 -11.60 -13.56
N ILE A 167 3.83 -12.64 -12.72
CA ILE A 167 3.67 -14.03 -13.12
C ILE A 167 2.28 -14.15 -13.77
N PRO A 168 2.20 -14.46 -15.06
CA PRO A 168 0.92 -14.66 -15.72
C PRO A 168 0.15 -15.78 -15.02
N ALA A 169 -1.18 -15.65 -14.88
CA ALA A 169 -2.02 -16.63 -14.19
C ALA A 169 -1.92 -18.07 -14.74
N TRP A 170 -1.38 -18.26 -15.95
CA TRP A 170 -1.13 -19.58 -16.55
C TRP A 170 0.21 -20.22 -16.09
N ALA A 171 1.17 -19.45 -15.61
CA ALA A 171 2.49 -19.95 -15.21
C ALA A 171 2.47 -20.68 -13.86
N SER A 172 1.47 -20.42 -13.01
CA SER A 172 1.22 -21.15 -11.75
C SER A 172 0.49 -22.49 -11.93
N LEU A 173 0.13 -22.87 -13.17
CA LEU A 173 -0.56 -24.13 -13.51
C LEU A 173 0.37 -25.18 -14.16
N LEU A 174 1.66 -24.90 -14.30
CA LEU A 174 2.63 -25.86 -14.82
C LEU A 174 3.35 -26.56 -13.65
N PRO A 175 3.32 -27.90 -13.57
CA PRO A 175 4.00 -28.67 -12.52
C PRO A 175 5.52 -28.67 -12.64
#